data_AF-A0ABD2LK98-F1
#
_entry.id   AF-A0ABD2LK98-F1
#
_cell.length_a   1.000
_cell.length_b   1.000
_cell.length_c   1.000
_cell.angle_alpha   90.00
_cell.angle_beta   90.00
_cell.angle_gamma   90.00
#
_symmetry.space_group_name_H-M   'P 1'
#
loop_
_entity.id
_entity.type
_entity.pdbx_description
1 polymer ?
#
loop_
_entity_poly.entity_id
_entity_poly.type
_entity_poly.pdbx_seq_one_letter_code
_entity_poly.pdbx_strand_id
1 'polypeptide(L)'
;MFPQRCAVREKKHPRDLGERQLQSESNRLEKLVETLIKGENRNGNRFGDPHFSSSTSSAPITNNGTQLQWGQPPPFAGTSVVSRMITEAIINSEQLKEKAKRAVIEKLPEAMDERALVEQIAEECGIKDKLSPDIHRHPRTQPEGGVKRDRILKVPFLDKFSRDKFLFNFRNALKKFPNLPQFIKVRRDMTQSELKILYSLRQQAYQANIAAGEYKYFVVDLEIKSLKNPRPLRTR
;
A
#
# COMPACT_ATOMS: atom_id res chain seq x y z
N MET A 1 19.49 -60.53 26.43
CA MET A 1 19.59 -59.05 26.50
C MET A 1 19.54 -58.49 25.09
N PHE A 2 18.42 -57.88 24.69
CA PHE A 2 18.25 -57.15 23.44
C PHE A 2 17.49 -55.85 23.75
N PRO A 3 17.95 -54.67 23.29
CA PRO A 3 17.14 -53.46 23.41
C PRO A 3 16.25 -53.29 22.17
N GLN A 4 14.95 -53.14 22.40
CA GLN A 4 13.98 -52.72 21.38
C GLN A 4 14.16 -51.24 21.06
N ARG A 5 14.31 -50.90 19.77
CA ARG A 5 14.21 -49.54 19.25
C ARG A 5 12.73 -49.23 18.97
N CYS A 6 12.13 -48.30 19.71
CA CYS A 6 10.85 -47.70 19.35
C CYS A 6 11.04 -46.66 18.24
N ALA A 7 10.45 -46.89 17.08
CA ALA A 7 10.37 -45.91 15.99
C ALA A 7 9.27 -44.89 16.28
N VAL A 8 9.65 -43.62 16.46
CA VAL A 8 8.70 -42.49 16.53
C VAL A 8 8.29 -42.13 15.11
N ARG A 9 7.03 -42.41 14.76
CA ARG A 9 6.43 -42.03 13.48
C ARG A 9 5.90 -40.60 13.59
N GLU A 10 6.69 -39.63 13.12
CA GLU A 10 6.27 -38.22 13.05
C GLU A 10 5.02 -38.07 12.17
N LYS A 11 3.92 -37.64 12.79
CA LYS A 11 2.71 -37.22 12.08
C LYS A 11 2.91 -35.78 11.60
N LYS A 12 3.10 -35.58 10.30
CA LYS A 12 3.14 -34.25 9.68
C LYS A 12 1.80 -33.53 9.85
N HIS A 13 1.87 -32.28 10.29
CA HIS A 13 0.71 -31.41 10.53
C HIS A 13 0.10 -30.94 9.19
N PRO A 14 -1.25 -30.82 9.08
CA PRO A 14 -1.93 -30.46 7.82
C PRO A 14 -1.71 -29.00 7.35
N ARG A 15 -0.95 -28.18 8.09
CA ARG A 15 -0.58 -26.81 7.66
C ARG A 15 0.55 -26.78 6.63
N ASP A 16 1.44 -27.77 6.61
CA ASP A 16 2.60 -27.78 5.71
C ASP A 16 2.27 -28.17 4.25
N LEU A 17 1.07 -28.72 4.01
CA LEU A 17 0.63 -29.10 2.66
C LEU A 17 0.11 -27.88 1.86
N GLY A 18 -0.49 -26.89 2.55
CA GLY A 18 -1.03 -25.69 1.90
C GLY A 18 0.05 -24.72 1.39
N GLU A 19 1.13 -24.54 2.14
CA GLU A 19 2.22 -23.62 1.76
C GLU A 19 3.00 -24.11 0.53
N ARG A 20 3.21 -25.43 0.40
CA ARG A 20 3.84 -26.01 -0.80
C ARG A 20 2.99 -25.84 -2.05
N GLN A 21 1.67 -25.89 -1.90
CA GLN A 21 0.75 -25.76 -3.02
C GLN A 21 0.72 -24.31 -3.52
N LEU A 22 0.65 -23.34 -2.61
CA LEU A 22 0.74 -21.90 -2.94
C LEU A 22 2.11 -21.52 -3.55
N GLN A 23 3.21 -22.09 -3.06
CA GLN A 23 4.54 -21.84 -3.64
C GLN A 23 4.67 -22.43 -5.05
N SER A 24 4.06 -23.60 -5.30
CA SER A 24 4.08 -24.24 -6.62
C SER A 24 3.24 -23.50 -7.66
N GLU A 25 2.12 -22.89 -7.24
CA GLU A 25 1.32 -22.03 -8.12
C GLU A 25 2.02 -20.71 -8.42
N SER A 26 2.68 -20.09 -7.43
CA SER A 26 3.49 -18.87 -7.64
C SER A 26 4.60 -19.12 -8.68
N ASN A 27 5.34 -20.22 -8.54
CA ASN A 27 6.40 -20.58 -9.49
C ASN A 27 5.87 -20.92 -10.89
N ARG A 28 4.63 -21.42 -10.99
CA ARG A 28 3.97 -21.72 -12.27
C ARG A 28 3.54 -20.44 -12.98
N LEU A 29 3.06 -19.44 -12.23
CA LEU A 29 2.69 -18.14 -12.77
C LEU A 29 3.92 -17.34 -13.23
N GLU A 30 5.02 -17.37 -12.48
CA GLU A 30 6.28 -16.71 -12.88
C GLU A 30 6.84 -17.31 -14.19
N LYS A 31 6.79 -18.64 -14.36
CA LYS A 31 7.20 -19.29 -15.61
C LYS A 31 6.32 -18.91 -16.80
N LEU A 32 5.00 -18.75 -16.61
CA LEU A 32 4.09 -18.32 -17.66
C LEU A 32 4.40 -16.88 -18.12
N VAL A 33 4.68 -16.00 -17.17
CA VAL A 33 5.07 -14.61 -17.45
C VAL A 33 6.39 -14.55 -18.23
N GLU A 34 7.40 -15.33 -17.83
CA GLU A 34 8.66 -15.41 -18.60
C GLU A 34 8.47 -15.93 -20.02
N THR A 35 7.59 -16.92 -20.24
CA THR A 35 7.34 -17.44 -21.59
C THR A 35 6.61 -16.45 -22.49
N LEU A 36 5.73 -15.61 -21.93
CA LEU A 36 5.07 -14.53 -22.66
C LEU A 36 6.07 -13.45 -23.07
N ILE A 37 6.96 -13.04 -22.16
CA ILE A 37 7.99 -12.03 -22.44
C ILE A 37 9.02 -12.53 -23.47
N LYS A 38 9.39 -13.82 -23.43
CA LYS A 38 10.33 -14.42 -24.39
C LYS A 38 9.71 -14.72 -25.77
N GLY A 39 8.38 -14.75 -25.88
CA GLY A 39 7.65 -15.04 -27.13
C GLY A 39 7.56 -13.85 -28.09
N GLU A 40 7.66 -12.61 -27.61
CA GLU A 40 7.51 -11.40 -28.45
C GLU A 40 8.75 -11.05 -29.29
N ASN A 41 9.91 -11.68 -29.06
CA ASN A 41 11.18 -11.30 -29.70
C ASN A 41 11.60 -12.15 -30.92
N ARG A 42 10.68 -12.90 -31.55
CA ARG A 42 11.02 -13.82 -32.67
C ARG A 42 10.32 -13.57 -34.02
N ASN A 43 9.77 -12.39 -34.26
CA ASN A 43 9.34 -12.02 -35.61
C ASN A 43 10.24 -10.91 -36.17
N GLY A 44 11.37 -11.35 -36.74
CA GLY A 44 12.27 -10.51 -37.52
C GLY A 44 11.61 -10.08 -38.83
N ASN A 45 11.48 -8.76 -39.00
CA ASN A 45 11.14 -8.10 -40.27
C ASN A 45 12.19 -8.45 -41.33
N ARG A 46 11.72 -9.05 -42.44
CA ARG A 46 12.40 -9.00 -43.75
C ARG A 46 11.59 -8.10 -44.68
N PHE A 47 12.32 -7.44 -45.58
CA PHE A 47 11.93 -6.72 -46.80
C PHE A 47 11.72 -5.20 -46.70
N GLY A 48 12.72 -4.47 -47.20
CA GLY A 48 12.56 -3.70 -48.44
C GLY A 48 12.43 -2.18 -48.32
N ASP A 49 13.53 -1.47 -48.53
CA ASP A 49 13.55 -0.14 -49.18
C ASP A 49 12.95 -0.26 -50.60
N PRO A 50 12.31 0.79 -51.20
CA PRO A 50 13.08 1.97 -51.62
C PRO A 50 12.35 3.34 -51.83
N HIS A 51 13.20 4.36 -52.04
CA HIS A 51 13.05 5.61 -52.82
C HIS A 51 12.09 6.75 -52.39
N PHE A 52 12.73 7.81 -51.88
CA PHE A 52 12.68 9.24 -52.27
C PHE A 52 11.55 9.75 -53.20
N SER A 53 10.75 10.71 -52.72
CA SER A 53 10.54 12.03 -53.37
C SER A 53 9.64 12.95 -52.55
N SER A 54 9.98 14.23 -52.63
CA SER A 54 9.44 15.40 -51.96
C SER A 54 8.20 15.99 -52.64
N SER A 55 7.20 16.45 -51.87
CA SER A 55 6.46 17.68 -52.18
C SER A 55 5.48 18.11 -51.09
N THR A 56 5.59 19.39 -50.75
CA THR A 56 4.66 20.31 -50.09
C THR A 56 3.19 20.20 -50.52
N SER A 57 2.24 20.35 -49.57
CA SER A 57 1.14 21.32 -49.66
C SER A 57 0.17 21.24 -48.47
N SER A 58 -0.44 22.39 -48.24
CA SER A 58 -1.23 22.88 -47.12
C SER A 58 -2.68 22.35 -47.06
N ALA A 59 -3.21 22.14 -45.84
CA ALA A 59 -4.60 22.26 -45.31
C ALA A 59 -5.85 21.93 -46.21
N PRO A 60 -7.00 21.45 -45.69
CA PRO A 60 -7.58 21.78 -44.38
C PRO A 60 -8.27 20.62 -43.62
N ILE A 61 -8.66 20.93 -42.38
CA ILE A 61 -9.51 20.15 -41.49
C ILE A 61 -10.91 20.01 -42.10
N THR A 62 -11.34 18.78 -42.42
CA THR A 62 -12.75 18.44 -42.63
C THR A 62 -13.19 17.39 -41.63
N ASN A 63 -14.07 17.83 -40.72
CA ASN A 63 -14.84 17.01 -39.80
C ASN A 63 -15.77 16.10 -40.61
N ASN A 64 -15.46 14.81 -40.70
CA ASN A 64 -16.40 13.80 -41.18
C ASN A 64 -16.66 12.79 -40.07
N GLY A 65 -17.87 12.87 -39.51
CA GLY A 65 -18.38 11.90 -38.55
C GLY A 65 -18.31 10.50 -39.13
N THR A 66 -17.51 9.64 -38.50
CA THR A 66 -17.42 8.23 -38.86
C THR A 66 -18.67 7.53 -38.34
N GLN A 67 -19.69 7.46 -39.20
CA GLN A 67 -20.81 6.56 -39.02
C GLN A 67 -20.25 5.13 -39.10
N LEU A 68 -20.11 4.46 -37.96
CA LEU A 68 -19.64 3.06 -37.90
C LEU A 68 -20.68 2.17 -38.59
N GLN A 69 -20.29 1.59 -39.73
CA GLN A 69 -21.06 0.60 -40.47
C GLN A 69 -21.13 -0.69 -39.66
N TRP A 70 -22.33 -1.19 -39.39
CA TRP A 70 -22.53 -2.46 -38.67
C TRP A 70 -21.83 -3.60 -39.42
N GLY A 71 -20.92 -4.31 -38.72
CA GLY A 71 -20.25 -5.51 -39.24
C GLY A 71 -18.74 -5.43 -39.42
N GLN A 72 -18.07 -4.31 -39.10
CA GLN A 72 -16.61 -4.27 -39.05
C GLN A 72 -16.09 -4.65 -37.64
N PRO A 73 -15.17 -5.64 -37.51
CA PRO A 73 -14.47 -5.84 -36.26
C PRO A 73 -13.66 -4.57 -35.94
N PRO A 74 -13.62 -4.12 -34.67
CA PRO A 74 -12.91 -2.91 -34.31
C PRO A 74 -11.44 -3.02 -34.76
N PRO A 75 -10.85 -1.94 -35.32
CA PRO A 75 -9.43 -1.95 -35.64
C PRO A 75 -8.67 -2.26 -34.35
N PHE A 76 -7.86 -3.32 -34.38
CA PHE A 76 -7.03 -3.76 -33.26
C PHE A 76 -6.03 -2.66 -32.90
N ALA A 77 -6.46 -1.70 -32.10
CA ALA A 77 -5.60 -0.82 -31.34
C ALA A 77 -4.99 -1.67 -30.22
N GLY A 78 -3.68 -1.88 -30.33
CA GLY A 78 -2.88 -2.75 -29.49
C GLY A 78 -3.01 -2.48 -27.98
N THR A 79 -2.66 -3.51 -27.20
CA THR A 79 -2.46 -3.46 -25.74
C THR A 79 -3.64 -2.91 -24.93
N SER A 80 -4.80 -3.51 -25.22
CA SER A 80 -5.72 -4.19 -24.30
C SER A 80 -5.91 -3.56 -22.92
N VAL A 81 -7.15 -3.17 -22.62
CA VAL A 81 -7.64 -2.81 -21.27
C VAL A 81 -7.12 -3.76 -20.18
N VAL A 82 -6.92 -5.05 -20.50
CA VAL A 82 -6.34 -6.05 -19.60
C VAL A 82 -4.91 -5.69 -19.17
N SER A 83 -4.05 -5.24 -20.09
CA SER A 83 -2.69 -4.80 -19.77
C SER A 83 -2.70 -3.62 -18.81
N ARG A 84 -3.60 -2.65 -19.01
CA ARG A 84 -3.78 -1.51 -18.09
C ARG A 84 -4.24 -1.96 -16.70
N MET A 85 -5.22 -2.87 -16.63
CA MET A 85 -5.70 -3.43 -15.36
C MET A 85 -4.60 -4.20 -14.63
N ILE A 86 -3.79 -4.99 -15.34
CA ILE A 86 -2.64 -5.70 -14.75
C ILE A 86 -1.63 -4.71 -14.20
N THR A 87 -1.25 -3.67 -14.96
CA THR A 87 -0.32 -2.64 -14.51
C THR A 87 -0.85 -1.90 -13.28
N GLU A 88 -2.13 -1.52 -13.26
CA GLU A 88 -2.76 -0.87 -12.10
C GLU A 88 -2.78 -1.80 -10.87
N ALA A 89 -3.08 -3.09 -11.04
CA ALA A 89 -3.05 -4.06 -9.96
C ALA A 89 -1.64 -4.22 -9.37
N ILE A 90 -0.61 -4.28 -10.24
CA ILE A 90 0.79 -4.37 -9.82
C ILE A 90 1.19 -3.10 -9.05
N ILE A 91 0.95 -1.92 -9.60
CA ILE A 91 1.26 -0.64 -8.95
C ILE A 91 0.56 -0.54 -7.59
N ASN A 92 -0.73 -0.90 -7.52
CA ASN A 92 -1.47 -0.92 -6.26
C ASN A 92 -0.86 -1.90 -5.25
N SER A 93 -0.38 -3.06 -5.70
CA SER A 93 0.27 -4.05 -4.85
C SER A 93 1.62 -3.56 -4.30
N GLU A 94 2.41 -2.86 -5.11
CA GLU A 94 3.69 -2.27 -4.71
C GLU A 94 3.48 -1.13 -3.74
N GLN A 95 2.56 -0.22 -4.04
CA GLN A 95 2.16 0.85 -3.12
C GLN A 95 1.66 0.29 -1.79
N LEU A 96 0.90 -0.80 -1.79
CA LEU A 96 0.45 -1.44 -0.56
C LEU A 96 1.63 -1.98 0.25
N LYS A 97 2.60 -2.63 -0.39
CA LYS A 97 3.82 -3.16 0.26
C LYS A 97 4.68 -2.04 0.85
N GLU A 98 4.91 -0.96 0.11
CA GLU A 98 5.68 0.19 0.59
C GLU A 98 4.99 0.88 1.76
N LYS A 99 3.70 1.17 1.61
CA LYS A 99 2.92 1.87 2.65
C LYS A 99 2.72 1.00 3.90
N ALA A 100 2.66 -0.32 3.76
CA ALA A 100 2.63 -1.24 4.90
C ALA A 100 3.87 -1.12 5.82
N LYS A 101 4.99 -0.64 5.29
CA LYS A 101 6.23 -0.40 6.03
C LYS A 101 6.40 1.04 6.51
N ARG A 102 5.42 1.92 6.28
CA ARG A 102 5.52 3.36 6.60
C ARG A 102 4.57 3.77 7.72
N ALA A 103 5.08 4.57 8.65
CA ALA A 103 4.27 5.28 9.64
C ALA A 103 4.14 6.77 9.25
N VAL A 104 3.09 7.39 9.77
CA VAL A 104 2.83 8.82 9.65
C VAL A 104 2.73 9.41 11.06
N ILE A 105 3.54 10.44 11.31
CA ILE A 105 3.44 11.26 12.51
C ILE A 105 2.74 12.57 12.14
N GLU A 106 1.70 12.91 12.89
CA GLU A 106 0.91 14.13 12.72
C GLU A 106 1.12 15.09 13.88
N LYS A 107 1.01 16.39 13.59
CA LYS A 107 1.12 17.49 14.58
C LYS A 107 2.48 17.56 15.29
N LEU A 108 3.52 17.08 14.62
CA LEU A 108 4.89 17.26 15.09
C LEU A 108 5.36 18.68 14.71
N PRO A 109 5.82 19.51 15.66
CA PRO A 109 6.40 20.81 15.35
C PRO A 109 7.54 20.70 14.33
N GLU A 110 7.69 21.68 13.46
CA GLU A 110 8.84 21.77 12.55
C GLU A 110 10.08 22.14 13.37
N ALA A 111 10.92 21.14 13.65
CA ALA A 111 12.20 21.29 14.33
C ALA A 111 13.33 21.19 13.31
N MET A 112 14.50 21.79 13.62
CA MET A 112 15.66 21.78 12.71
C MET A 112 16.17 20.36 12.41
N ASP A 113 16.03 19.40 13.34
CA ASP A 113 16.49 18.01 13.20
C ASP A 113 15.40 16.96 13.49
N GLU A 114 14.36 16.90 12.66
CA GLU A 114 13.28 15.91 12.77
C GLU A 114 13.77 14.46 12.70
N ARG A 115 14.82 14.22 11.90
CA ARG A 115 15.41 12.89 11.75
C ARG A 115 16.02 12.41 13.07
N ALA A 116 16.83 13.25 13.72
CA ALA A 116 17.45 12.90 15.00
C ALA A 116 16.40 12.62 16.06
N LEU A 117 15.31 13.41 16.08
CA LEU A 117 14.20 13.17 16.99
C LEU A 117 13.51 11.82 16.75
N VAL A 118 13.22 11.49 15.48
CA VAL A 118 12.61 10.19 15.15
C VAL A 118 13.55 9.04 15.49
N GLU A 119 14.85 9.20 15.27
CA GLU A 119 15.87 8.21 15.65
C GLU A 119 15.89 7.99 17.17
N GLN A 120 15.81 9.05 17.99
CA GLN A 120 15.70 8.93 19.45
C GLN A 120 14.42 8.22 19.87
N ILE A 121 13.27 8.55 19.27
CA ILE A 121 12.00 7.86 19.56
C ILE A 121 12.09 6.39 19.14
N ALA A 122 12.73 6.09 18.01
CA ALA A 122 12.92 4.73 17.51
C ALA A 122 13.90 3.91 18.37
N GLU A 123 14.91 4.55 18.94
CA GLU A 123 15.84 3.98 19.92
C GLU A 123 15.09 3.58 21.19
N GLU A 124 14.20 4.44 21.69
CA GLU A 124 13.34 4.14 22.83
C GLU A 124 12.34 3.00 22.56
N CYS A 125 11.98 2.79 21.29
CA CYS A 125 11.17 1.66 20.85
C CYS A 125 12.01 0.39 20.59
N GLY A 126 13.34 0.46 20.68
CA GLY A 126 14.27 -0.64 20.39
C GLY A 126 14.20 -1.11 18.94
N ILE A 127 14.14 -0.17 17.98
CA ILE A 127 14.04 -0.44 16.53
C ILE A 127 14.83 0.55 15.66
N LYS A 128 15.81 1.27 16.24
CA LYS A 128 16.63 2.27 15.53
C LYS A 128 17.24 1.72 14.23
N ASP A 129 17.81 0.52 14.27
CA ASP A 129 18.48 -0.13 13.14
C ASP A 129 17.54 -0.57 12.01
N LYS A 130 16.22 -0.47 12.23
CA LYS A 130 15.19 -0.84 11.26
C LYS A 130 14.53 0.36 10.59
N LEU A 131 15.03 1.56 10.89
CA LEU A 131 14.59 2.81 10.32
C LEU A 131 15.22 3.02 8.94
N SER A 132 14.43 3.43 7.96
CA SER A 132 14.95 3.79 6.64
C SER A 132 15.36 5.27 6.63
N PRO A 133 16.39 5.66 5.85
CA PRO A 133 16.90 7.04 5.84
C PRO A 133 15.94 8.06 5.21
N ASP A 134 14.93 7.65 4.43
CA ASP A 134 14.00 8.57 3.72
C ASP A 134 12.88 9.13 4.62
N ILE A 135 13.25 9.67 5.77
CA ILE A 135 12.32 10.39 6.65
C ILE A 135 12.09 11.79 6.08
N HIS A 136 10.84 12.13 5.79
CA HIS A 136 10.53 13.40 5.14
C HIS A 136 9.12 13.89 5.45
N ARG A 137 8.93 15.22 5.40
CA ARG A 137 7.61 15.84 5.46
C ARG A 137 6.86 15.69 4.15
N HIS A 138 5.54 15.60 4.23
CA HIS A 138 4.65 15.56 3.07
C HIS A 138 3.59 16.67 3.14
N PRO A 139 3.46 17.52 2.10
CA PRO A 139 4.32 17.60 0.91
C PRO A 139 5.76 18.04 1.26
N ARG A 140 6.75 17.63 0.44
CA ARG A 140 8.19 17.89 0.70
C ARG A 140 8.48 19.39 0.73
N THR A 141 7.85 20.15 -0.15
CA THR A 141 7.91 21.61 -0.21
C THR A 141 6.59 22.18 0.29
N GLN A 142 6.65 23.24 1.09
CA GLN A 142 5.45 24.00 1.45
C GLN A 142 5.04 24.85 0.24
N PRO A 143 3.76 24.84 -0.18
CA PRO A 143 3.31 25.70 -1.26
C PRO A 143 3.42 27.17 -0.83
N GLU A 144 4.06 28.00 -1.66
CA GLU A 144 4.15 29.44 -1.45
C GLU A 144 2.74 30.07 -1.42
N GLY A 145 2.49 30.96 -0.45
CA GLY A 145 1.20 31.66 -0.31
C GLY A 145 0.06 30.85 0.32
N GLY A 146 0.29 29.59 0.72
CA GLY A 146 -0.72 28.78 1.41
C GLY A 146 -0.77 28.98 2.93
N VAL A 147 -1.94 28.74 3.54
CA VAL A 147 -2.08 28.63 5.00
C VAL A 147 -1.06 27.60 5.52
N LYS A 148 -0.22 28.01 6.48
CA LYS A 148 0.77 27.13 7.12
C LYS A 148 0.04 26.04 7.89
N ARG A 149 -0.17 24.89 7.23
CA ARG A 149 -0.71 23.68 7.84
C ARG A 149 0.44 22.81 8.30
N ASP A 150 0.29 22.21 9.47
CA ASP A 150 1.25 21.23 9.99
C ASP A 150 1.40 20.08 8.98
N ARG A 151 2.58 19.98 8.37
CA ARG A 151 2.90 18.92 7.42
C ARG A 151 3.09 17.61 8.15
N ILE A 152 2.59 16.53 7.59
CA ILE A 152 2.77 15.19 8.18
C ILE A 152 4.20 14.71 7.96
N LEU A 153 4.77 13.99 8.91
CA LEU A 153 6.08 13.37 8.79
C LEU A 153 5.92 11.90 8.42
N LYS A 154 6.52 11.48 7.30
CA LYS A 154 6.53 10.10 6.82
C LYS A 154 7.80 9.41 7.31
N VAL A 155 7.61 8.28 7.98
CA VAL A 155 8.68 7.50 8.60
C VAL A 155 8.70 6.10 8.00
N PRO A 156 9.58 5.80 7.03
CA PRO A 156 9.71 4.48 6.44
C PRO A 156 10.52 3.54 7.34
N PHE A 157 10.15 2.26 7.35
CA PHE A 157 10.87 1.18 8.03
C PHE A 157 11.27 0.10 7.01
N LEU A 158 12.25 -0.73 7.37
CA LEU A 158 12.66 -1.88 6.56
C LEU A 158 11.56 -2.96 6.51
N ASP A 159 10.90 -3.17 7.65
CA ASP A 159 9.95 -4.26 7.89
C ASP A 159 8.62 -3.76 8.44
N LYS A 160 7.54 -4.45 8.08
CA LYS A 160 6.19 -4.20 8.61
C LYS A 160 6.16 -4.38 10.14
N PHE A 161 6.84 -5.41 10.65
CA PHE A 161 6.86 -5.71 12.09
C PHE A 161 7.48 -4.56 12.91
N SER A 162 8.59 -4.01 12.44
CA SER A 162 9.26 -2.86 13.07
C SER A 162 8.35 -1.63 13.09
N ARG A 163 7.62 -1.37 11.99
CA ARG A 163 6.61 -0.33 11.93
C ARG A 163 5.48 -0.56 12.94
N ASP A 164 4.95 -1.78 13.06
CA ASP A 164 3.89 -2.11 14.02
C ASP A 164 4.38 -1.95 15.47
N LYS A 165 5.61 -2.40 15.78
CA LYS A 165 6.26 -2.20 17.08
C LYS A 165 6.46 -0.72 17.40
N PHE A 166 6.83 0.09 16.41
CA PHE A 166 6.90 1.55 16.55
C PHE A 166 5.54 2.13 16.96
N LEU A 167 4.49 1.83 16.19
CA LEU A 167 3.13 2.36 16.46
C LEU A 167 2.64 2.01 17.86
N PHE A 168 2.89 0.78 18.31
CA PHE A 168 2.48 0.29 19.62
C PHE A 168 3.22 1.01 20.77
N ASN A 169 4.54 1.16 20.66
CA ASN A 169 5.37 1.74 21.73
C ASN A 169 5.46 3.27 21.68
N PHE A 170 5.11 3.90 20.56
CA PHE A 170 5.29 5.34 20.33
C PHE A 170 4.74 6.22 21.45
N ARG A 171 3.53 5.93 21.93
CA ARG A 171 2.90 6.74 22.98
C ARG A 171 3.61 6.61 24.34
N ASN A 172 4.27 5.48 24.59
CA ASN A 172 5.09 5.30 25.78
C ASN A 172 6.46 5.96 25.61
N ALA A 173 7.07 5.85 24.42
CA ALA A 173 8.33 6.53 24.11
C ALA A 173 8.19 8.06 24.22
N LEU A 174 7.10 8.64 23.71
CA LEU A 174 6.83 10.08 23.80
C LEU A 174 6.80 10.64 25.24
N LYS A 175 6.46 9.82 26.25
CA LYS A 175 6.44 10.27 27.65
C LYS A 175 7.83 10.65 28.15
N LYS A 176 8.89 10.13 27.53
CA LYS A 176 10.29 10.46 27.87
C LYS A 176 10.74 11.81 27.30
N PHE A 177 9.95 12.42 26.42
CA PHE A 177 10.24 13.69 25.76
C PHE A 177 9.24 14.76 26.21
N PRO A 178 9.42 15.37 27.41
CA PRO A 178 8.45 16.33 27.97
C PRO A 178 8.31 17.61 27.13
N ASN A 179 9.31 17.95 26.32
CA ASN A 179 9.31 19.12 25.45
C ASN A 179 8.40 18.96 24.22
N LEU A 180 7.92 17.74 23.94
CA LEU A 180 7.06 17.48 22.80
C LEU A 180 5.57 17.63 23.17
N PRO A 181 4.75 18.15 22.24
CA PRO A 181 3.32 18.26 22.47
C PRO A 181 2.66 16.89 22.67
N GLN A 182 1.83 16.77 23.71
CA GLN A 182 1.16 15.51 24.06
C GLN A 182 0.07 15.09 23.05
N PHE A 183 -0.29 15.99 22.13
CA PHE A 183 -1.29 15.77 21.07
C PHE A 183 -0.70 15.20 19.77
N ILE A 184 0.60 14.90 19.73
CA ILE A 184 1.22 14.20 18.59
C ILE A 184 0.53 12.85 18.40
N LYS A 185 0.18 12.55 17.14
CA LYS A 185 -0.44 11.29 16.77
C LYS A 185 0.46 10.52 15.84
N VAL A 186 0.46 9.20 16.00
CA VAL A 186 1.08 8.29 15.03
C VAL A 186 0.02 7.37 14.47
N ARG A 187 0.12 7.07 13.18
CA ARG A 187 -0.73 6.09 12.50
C ARG A 187 0.00 5.38 11.38
N ARG A 188 -0.59 4.30 10.90
CA ARG A 188 -0.18 3.65 9.65
C ARG A 188 -0.40 4.58 8.45
N ASP A 189 0.49 4.53 7.48
CA ASP A 189 0.21 5.11 6.18
C ASP A 189 -0.67 4.16 5.34
N MET A 190 -1.86 4.61 4.97
CA MET A 190 -2.86 3.80 4.27
C MET A 190 -3.03 4.27 2.84
N THR A 191 -3.17 3.34 1.91
CA THR A 191 -3.56 3.61 0.52
C THR A 191 -4.94 4.27 0.44
N GLN A 192 -5.27 4.87 -0.70
CA GLN A 192 -6.59 5.49 -0.88
C GLN A 192 -7.73 4.47 -0.80
N SER A 193 -7.51 3.25 -1.29
CA SER A 193 -8.47 2.13 -1.17
C SER A 193 -8.67 1.72 0.28
N GLU A 194 -7.60 1.54 1.06
CA GLU A 194 -7.70 1.25 2.50
C GLU A 194 -8.42 2.36 3.27
N LEU A 195 -8.17 3.64 2.92
CA LEU A 195 -8.87 4.77 3.54
C LEU A 195 -10.37 4.77 3.25
N LYS A 196 -10.80 4.45 2.01
CA LYS A 196 -12.22 4.30 1.66
C LYS A 196 -12.90 3.24 2.52
N ILE A 197 -12.25 2.09 2.68
CA ILE A 197 -12.75 1.00 3.54
C ILE A 197 -12.83 1.46 5.00
N LEU A 198 -11.78 2.11 5.50
CA LEU A 198 -11.74 2.63 6.87
C LEU A 198 -12.89 3.61 7.16
N TYR A 199 -13.18 4.53 6.23
CA TYR A 199 -14.28 5.48 6.38
C TYR A 199 -15.65 4.78 6.38
N SER A 200 -15.86 3.80 5.50
CA SER A 200 -17.08 2.98 5.49
C SER A 200 -17.28 2.24 6.82
N LEU A 201 -16.23 1.58 7.32
CA LEU A 201 -16.29 0.85 8.60
C LEU A 201 -16.54 1.77 9.79
N ARG A 202 -15.94 2.97 9.81
CA ARG A 202 -16.18 3.96 10.86
C ARG A 202 -17.63 4.44 10.84
N GLN A 203 -18.21 4.63 9.66
CA GLN A 203 -19.62 5.00 9.53
C GLN A 203 -20.54 3.89 10.05
N GLN A 204 -20.26 2.63 9.69
CA GLN A 204 -21.00 1.47 10.17
C GLN A 204 -20.91 1.32 11.70
N ALA A 205 -19.70 1.44 12.27
CA ALA A 205 -19.50 1.38 13.72
C ALA A 205 -20.23 2.51 14.45
N TYR A 206 -20.25 3.72 13.87
CA TYR A 206 -20.99 4.85 14.42
C TYR A 206 -22.50 4.60 14.44
N GLN A 207 -23.07 4.10 13.34
CA GLN A 207 -24.49 3.73 13.27
C GLN A 207 -24.84 2.62 14.26
N ALA A 208 -23.99 1.60 14.40
CA ALA A 208 -24.17 0.52 15.35
C ALA A 208 -24.11 1.02 16.81
N ASN A 209 -23.25 1.99 17.12
CA ASN A 209 -23.19 2.63 18.44
C ASN A 209 -24.46 3.43 18.74
N ILE A 210 -24.96 4.21 17.78
CA ILE A 210 -26.23 4.93 17.93
C ILE A 210 -27.37 3.96 18.23
N ALA A 211 -27.48 2.89 17.45
CA ALA A 211 -28.52 1.87 17.64
C ALA A 211 -28.43 1.19 19.01
N ALA A 212 -27.22 1.01 19.55
CA ALA A 212 -27.00 0.43 20.87
C ALA A 212 -27.20 1.43 22.03
N GLY A 213 -27.22 2.73 21.77
CA GLY A 213 -27.25 3.76 22.83
C GLY A 213 -25.92 3.92 23.60
N GLU A 214 -24.87 3.21 23.18
CA GLU A 214 -23.56 3.16 23.85
C GLU A 214 -22.39 3.11 22.86
N TYR A 215 -21.23 3.64 23.26
CA TYR A 215 -19.95 3.45 22.56
C TYR A 215 -19.43 2.02 22.81
N LYS A 216 -19.88 1.08 21.98
CA LYS A 216 -19.51 -0.34 22.02
C LYS A 216 -18.55 -0.75 20.92
N TYR A 217 -18.76 -0.26 19.70
CA TYR A 217 -18.04 -0.64 18.49
C TYR A 217 -16.98 0.39 18.11
N PHE A 218 -15.80 -0.08 17.70
CA PHE A 218 -14.69 0.75 17.23
C PHE A 218 -13.90 0.02 16.14
N VAL A 219 -13.16 0.77 15.32
CA VAL A 219 -12.41 0.20 14.18
C VAL A 219 -10.93 0.07 14.53
N VAL A 220 -10.37 -1.14 14.38
CA VAL A 220 -8.94 -1.45 14.52
C VAL A 220 -8.51 -2.28 13.32
N ASP A 221 -7.42 -1.90 12.66
CA ASP A 221 -6.86 -2.65 11.53
C ASP A 221 -7.86 -3.01 10.41
N LEU A 222 -8.78 -2.09 10.09
CA LEU A 222 -9.86 -2.29 9.10
C LEU A 222 -10.88 -3.37 9.51
N GLU A 223 -11.03 -3.62 10.81
CA GLU A 223 -12.07 -4.49 11.36
C GLU A 223 -12.85 -3.76 12.45
N ILE A 224 -14.15 -4.02 12.55
CA ILE A 224 -14.98 -3.52 13.66
C ILE A 224 -14.82 -4.48 14.83
N LYS A 225 -14.37 -3.96 15.97
CA LYS A 225 -14.22 -4.67 17.23
C LYS A 225 -15.20 -4.12 18.27
N SER A 226 -15.59 -4.96 19.22
CA SER A 226 -16.44 -4.58 20.35
C SER A 226 -15.60 -4.36 21.61
N LEU A 227 -15.96 -3.35 22.38
CA LEU A 227 -15.44 -3.11 23.72
C LEU A 227 -16.09 -4.07 24.70
N LYS A 228 -15.29 -4.62 25.62
CA LYS A 228 -15.80 -5.42 26.74
C LYS A 228 -16.65 -4.58 27.69
N ASN A 229 -16.20 -3.34 27.93
CA ASN A 229 -16.88 -2.38 28.80
C ASN A 229 -17.32 -1.19 27.94
N PRO A 230 -18.56 -1.21 27.42
CA PRO A 230 -19.08 -0.10 26.63
C PRO A 230 -19.23 1.15 27.49
N ARG A 231 -19.13 2.32 26.86
CA ARG A 231 -19.32 3.61 27.53
C ARG A 231 -20.65 4.22 27.11
N PRO A 232 -21.39 4.89 28.00
CA PRO A 232 -22.63 5.54 27.60
C PRO A 232 -22.36 6.58 26.51
N LEU A 233 -23.25 6.67 25.52
CA LEU A 233 -23.21 7.79 24.59
C LEU A 233 -23.46 9.07 25.40
N ARG A 234 -22.67 10.12 25.14
CA ARG A 234 -22.96 11.43 25.71
C ARG A 234 -24.28 11.90 25.09
N THR A 235 -25.34 11.95 25.87
CA THR A 235 -26.56 12.67 25.51
C THR A 235 -26.20 14.15 25.38
N ARG A 236 -26.59 14.75 24.26
CA ARG A 236 -26.34 16.15 23.96
C ARG A 236 -27.52 16.99 24.44
#